data_AF-A0AAV4U6A5-F1
#
_entry.id   AF-A0AAV4U6A5-F1
#
_cell.length_a   1.000
_cell.length_b   1.000
_cell.length_c   1.000
_cell.angle_alpha   90.00
_cell.angle_beta   90.00
_cell.angle_gamma   90.00
#
_symmetry.space_group_name_H-M   'P 1'
#
loop_
_entity.id
_entity.type
_entity.pdbx_description
1 polymer ?
#
loop_
_entity_poly.entity_id
_entity_poly.type
_entity_poly.pdbx_seq_one_letter_code
_entity_poly.pdbx_strand_id
1 'polypeptide(L)'
;MGDDSRRPKCLLDVLLKLHMDDQVLDEEGVRQEVDTFIVGGHDTVAVAVKWALYLIDLYPEVQERIHQELDSVLGTDSKGPLSVADLNELKYLDCVLKECNQIYPPVPIIARKISEDISIRVWRDGSESPGVSHSEKLLPSLSGLEGPSASHHQNHAPIVSTRPHQVSTQTTENDFYNCPFKN
;
A
#
# COMPACT_ATOMS: atom_id res chain seq x y z
N MET A 1 -20.08 -36.69 -10.60
CA MET A 1 -20.02 -35.30 -10.13
C MET A 1 -19.53 -35.31 -8.70
N GLY A 2 -18.33 -34.78 -8.45
CA GLY A 2 -17.85 -34.57 -7.07
C GLY A 2 -18.65 -33.43 -6.43
N ASP A 3 -19.00 -33.60 -5.15
CA ASP A 3 -19.68 -32.60 -4.34
C ASP A 3 -18.78 -31.35 -4.19
N ASP A 4 -19.11 -30.32 -4.97
CA ASP A 4 -18.39 -29.05 -5.05
C ASP A 4 -18.57 -28.16 -3.81
N SER A 5 -19.37 -28.60 -2.84
CA SER A 5 -19.70 -27.82 -1.64
C SER A 5 -18.57 -27.70 -0.62
N ARG A 6 -17.51 -28.54 -0.73
CA ARG A 6 -16.38 -28.57 0.21
C ARG A 6 -15.15 -27.78 -0.21
N ARG A 7 -15.07 -27.28 -1.45
CA ARG A 7 -13.91 -26.48 -1.87
C ARG A 7 -14.04 -25.04 -1.37
N PRO A 8 -12.98 -24.44 -0.80
CA PRO A 8 -13.00 -23.01 -0.50
C PRO A 8 -13.18 -22.24 -1.81
N LYS A 9 -14.14 -21.32 -1.82
CA LYS A 9 -14.45 -20.49 -3.00
C LYS A 9 -13.40 -19.40 -3.13
N CYS A 10 -12.85 -19.23 -4.31
CA CYS A 10 -12.01 -18.08 -4.63
C CYS A 10 -12.89 -16.88 -5.03
N LEU A 11 -12.27 -15.69 -5.15
CA LEU A 11 -12.96 -14.46 -5.55
C LEU A 11 -13.77 -14.65 -6.83
N LEU A 12 -13.18 -15.28 -7.85
CA LEU A 12 -13.84 -15.49 -9.13
C LEU A 12 -15.08 -16.40 -9.00
N ASP A 13 -15.03 -17.42 -8.14
CA ASP A 13 -16.19 -18.29 -7.89
C ASP A 13 -17.37 -17.50 -7.30
N VAL A 14 -17.07 -16.52 -6.44
CA VAL A 14 -18.09 -15.63 -5.85
C VAL A 14 -18.67 -14.70 -6.90
N LEU A 15 -17.83 -14.06 -7.72
CA LEU A 15 -18.27 -13.14 -8.77
C LEU A 15 -19.11 -13.86 -9.84
N LEU A 16 -18.69 -15.06 -10.26
CA LEU A 16 -19.45 -15.87 -11.21
C LEU A 16 -20.81 -16.30 -10.65
N LYS A 17 -20.88 -16.62 -9.35
CA LYS A 17 -22.16 -16.92 -8.71
C LYS A 17 -23.11 -15.72 -8.74
N LEU A 18 -22.61 -14.52 -8.42
CA LEU A 18 -23.41 -13.29 -8.45
C LEU A 18 -23.91 -12.94 -9.86
N HIS A 19 -23.16 -13.31 -10.89
CA HIS A 19 -23.56 -13.14 -12.29
C HIS A 19 -24.61 -14.18 -12.71
N MET A 20 -24.37 -15.46 -12.44
CA MET A 20 -25.17 -16.56 -12.96
C MET A 20 -26.46 -16.82 -12.17
N ASP A 21 -26.38 -16.80 -10.84
CA ASP A 21 -27.50 -17.17 -9.96
C ASP A 21 -28.34 -15.94 -9.59
N ASP A 22 -27.67 -14.90 -9.11
CA ASP A 22 -28.33 -13.75 -8.48
C ASP A 22 -28.59 -12.60 -9.48
N GLN A 23 -27.97 -12.63 -10.67
CA GLN A 23 -28.01 -11.60 -11.73
C GLN A 23 -27.76 -10.17 -11.21
N VAL A 24 -26.93 -10.04 -10.17
CA VAL A 24 -26.58 -8.75 -9.55
C VAL A 24 -25.47 -8.04 -10.33
N LEU A 25 -24.60 -8.82 -11.00
CA LEU A 25 -23.49 -8.34 -11.81
C LEU A 25 -23.63 -8.85 -13.24
N ASP A 26 -23.39 -7.99 -14.22
CA ASP A 26 -23.21 -8.40 -15.61
C ASP A 26 -21.77 -8.86 -15.87
N GLU A 27 -21.51 -9.40 -17.06
CA GLU A 27 -20.18 -9.93 -17.42
C GLU A 27 -19.10 -8.84 -17.35
N GLU A 28 -19.44 -7.63 -17.79
CA GLU A 28 -18.53 -6.48 -17.73
C GLU A 28 -18.25 -6.07 -16.28
N GLY A 29 -19.25 -6.06 -15.40
CA GLY A 29 -19.07 -5.85 -13.98
C GLY A 29 -18.14 -6.89 -13.34
N VAL A 30 -18.29 -8.18 -13.67
CA VAL A 30 -17.36 -9.23 -13.22
C VAL A 30 -15.93 -8.92 -13.66
N ARG A 31 -15.74 -8.53 -14.92
CA ARG A 31 -14.42 -8.18 -15.47
C ARG A 31 -13.81 -6.98 -14.74
N GLN A 32 -14.60 -5.94 -14.49
CA GLN A 32 -14.16 -4.73 -13.79
C GLN A 32 -13.75 -4.99 -12.34
N GLU A 33 -14.48 -5.83 -11.62
CA GLU A 33 -14.13 -6.22 -10.26
C GLU A 33 -12.81 -7.00 -10.22
N VAL A 34 -12.63 -7.95 -11.15
CA VAL A 34 -11.38 -8.70 -11.27
C VAL A 34 -10.20 -7.78 -11.58
N ASP A 35 -10.35 -6.87 -12.55
CA ASP A 35 -9.31 -5.89 -12.90
C ASP A 35 -8.93 -5.03 -11.69
N THR A 36 -9.92 -4.54 -10.95
CA THR A 36 -9.72 -3.71 -9.76
C THR A 36 -8.90 -4.45 -8.69
N PHE A 37 -9.24 -5.72 -8.42
CA PHE A 37 -8.51 -6.54 -7.46
C PHE A 37 -7.06 -6.80 -7.89
N ILE A 38 -6.84 -7.14 -9.16
CA ILE A 38 -5.50 -7.41 -9.69
C ILE A 38 -4.65 -6.14 -9.62
N VAL A 39 -5.15 -5.01 -10.10
CA VAL A 39 -4.41 -3.73 -10.07
C VAL A 39 -4.08 -3.32 -8.64
N GLY A 40 -5.05 -3.44 -7.72
CA GLY A 40 -4.86 -3.09 -6.32
C GLY A 40 -3.82 -3.97 -5.61
N GLY A 41 -3.78 -5.27 -5.93
CA GLY A 41 -2.92 -6.25 -5.25
C GLY A 41 -1.59 -6.55 -5.95
N HIS A 42 -1.44 -6.28 -7.25
CA HIS A 42 -0.25 -6.64 -8.00
C HIS A 42 0.86 -5.60 -7.84
N ASP A 43 0.60 -4.37 -8.28
CA ASP A 43 1.65 -3.33 -8.35
C ASP A 43 2.09 -2.88 -6.97
N THR A 44 1.14 -2.77 -6.03
CA THR A 44 1.43 -2.34 -4.65
C THR A 44 2.31 -3.36 -3.90
N VAL A 45 1.99 -4.65 -4.00
CA VAL A 45 2.76 -5.73 -3.36
C VAL A 45 4.12 -5.88 -4.04
N ALA A 46 4.19 -5.81 -5.37
CA ALA A 46 5.46 -5.87 -6.10
C ALA A 46 6.41 -4.74 -5.69
N VAL A 47 5.90 -3.52 -5.50
CA VAL A 47 6.69 -2.38 -5.01
C VAL A 47 7.13 -2.58 -3.56
N ALA A 48 6.24 -3.05 -2.68
CA ALA A 48 6.57 -3.33 -1.28
C ALA A 48 7.73 -4.33 -1.15
N VAL A 49 7.61 -5.47 -1.84
CA VAL A 49 8.62 -6.54 -1.80
C VAL A 49 9.94 -6.07 -2.40
N LYS A 50 9.90 -5.30 -3.50
CA LYS A 50 11.10 -4.76 -4.14
C LYS A 50 11.91 -3.89 -3.18
N TRP A 51 11.26 -2.95 -2.50
CA TRP A 51 11.94 -2.07 -1.54
C TRP A 51 12.41 -2.84 -0.30
N ALA A 52 11.62 -3.78 0.19
CA ALA A 52 12.02 -4.63 1.31
C ALA A 52 13.30 -5.42 0.99
N LEU A 53 13.35 -6.11 -0.16
CA LEU A 53 14.55 -6.85 -0.58
C LEU A 53 15.75 -5.94 -0.77
N TYR A 54 15.56 -4.78 -1.41
CA TYR A 54 16.63 -3.81 -1.60
C TYR A 54 17.20 -3.29 -0.27
N LEU A 55 16.35 -2.97 0.71
CA LEU A 55 16.79 -2.51 2.02
C LEU A 55 17.48 -3.63 2.81
N ILE A 56 16.93 -4.84 2.81
CA ILE A 56 17.55 -5.98 3.49
C ILE A 56 18.97 -6.26 2.96
N ASP A 57 19.16 -6.17 1.64
CA ASP A 57 20.48 -6.34 1.00
C ASP A 57 21.51 -5.27 1.41
N LEU A 58 21.04 -4.04 1.69
CA LEU A 58 21.91 -2.94 2.13
C LEU A 58 22.33 -3.01 3.59
N TYR A 59 21.62 -3.76 4.43
CA TYR A 59 21.86 -3.86 5.88
C TYR A 59 22.11 -5.32 6.29
N PRO A 60 23.35 -5.83 6.14
CA PRO A 60 23.69 -7.22 6.43
C PRO A 60 23.34 -7.67 7.86
N GLU A 61 23.42 -6.76 8.83
CA GLU A 61 23.03 -7.01 10.22
C GLU A 61 21.53 -7.27 10.39
N VAL A 62 20.69 -6.63 9.58
CA VAL A 62 19.24 -6.87 9.55
C VAL A 62 18.98 -8.21 8.88
N GLN A 63 19.64 -8.48 7.75
CA GLN A 63 19.53 -9.76 7.05
C GLN A 63 19.91 -10.95 7.96
N GLU A 64 21.04 -10.86 8.67
CA GLU A 64 21.49 -11.89 9.61
C GLU A 64 20.48 -12.13 10.72
N ARG A 65 19.91 -11.07 11.30
CA ARG A 65 18.85 -11.20 12.32
C ARG A 65 17.57 -11.83 11.79
N ILE A 66 17.19 -11.53 10.55
CA ILE A 66 16.05 -12.19 9.88
C ILE A 66 16.35 -13.69 9.72
N HIS A 67 17.55 -14.06 9.27
CA HIS A 67 17.93 -15.47 9.15
C HIS A 67 17.88 -16.20 10.49
N GLN A 68 18.40 -15.59 11.56
CA GLN A 68 18.33 -16.16 12.91
C GLN A 68 16.89 -16.37 13.40
N GLU A 69 15.97 -15.43 13.10
CA GLU A 69 14.55 -15.59 13.39
C GLU A 69 13.94 -16.74 12.58
N LEU A 70 14.22 -16.81 11.28
CA LEU A 70 13.74 -17.88 10.41
C LEU A 70 14.22 -19.26 10.90
N ASP A 71 15.50 -19.39 11.25
CA ASP A 71 16.06 -20.63 11.78
C ASP A 71 15.44 -21.01 13.13
N SER A 72 15.15 -20.02 13.98
CA SER A 72 14.52 -20.25 15.29
C SER A 72 13.06 -20.69 15.17
N VAL A 73 12.30 -20.14 14.23
CA VAL A 73 10.86 -20.40 14.09
C VAL A 73 10.60 -21.65 13.23
N LEU A 74 11.32 -21.78 12.12
CA LEU A 74 11.10 -22.84 11.13
C LEU A 74 11.98 -24.07 11.38
N GLY A 75 13.06 -23.91 12.13
CA GLY A 75 14.11 -24.93 12.25
C GLY A 75 14.92 -25.08 10.96
N THR A 76 16.09 -25.72 11.08
CA THR A 76 17.03 -25.93 9.96
C THR A 76 16.56 -26.97 8.93
N ASP A 77 15.52 -27.74 9.24
CA ASP A 77 15.07 -28.91 8.46
C ASP A 77 13.61 -28.81 7.99
N SER A 78 13.03 -27.61 7.89
CA SER A 78 11.64 -27.47 7.45
C SER A 78 11.45 -27.94 6.00
N LYS A 79 10.79 -29.10 5.84
CA LYS A 79 10.47 -29.72 4.53
C LYS A 79 9.00 -29.59 4.14
N GLY A 80 8.20 -28.92 4.96
CA GLY A 80 6.76 -28.75 4.77
C GLY A 80 6.38 -27.33 4.34
N PRO A 81 5.15 -27.14 3.82
CA PRO A 81 4.61 -25.80 3.60
C PRO A 81 4.50 -25.04 4.92
N LEU A 82 4.80 -23.74 4.89
CA LEU A 82 4.66 -22.86 6.05
C LEU A 82 3.20 -22.79 6.49
N SER A 83 2.96 -22.92 7.80
CA SER A 83 1.65 -22.67 8.38
C SER A 83 1.46 -21.19 8.69
N VAL A 84 0.21 -20.76 8.83
CA VAL A 84 -0.11 -19.39 9.27
C VAL A 84 0.43 -19.11 10.67
N ALA A 85 0.48 -20.14 11.53
CA ALA A 85 1.04 -20.01 12.87
C ALA A 85 2.55 -19.69 12.82
N ASP A 86 3.29 -20.34 11.92
CA ASP A 86 4.72 -20.08 11.74
C ASP A 86 4.97 -18.64 11.27
N LEU A 87 4.16 -18.16 10.31
CA LEU A 87 4.24 -16.78 9.81
C LEU A 87 4.00 -15.74 10.90
N ASN A 88 3.08 -16.02 11.84
CA ASN A 88 2.78 -15.11 12.95
C ASN A 88 3.92 -15.00 13.98
N GLU A 89 4.84 -15.97 14.00
CA GLU A 89 6.01 -15.93 14.88
C GLU A 89 7.21 -15.19 14.28
N LEU A 90 7.18 -14.84 12.97
CA LEU A 90 8.19 -14.03 12.29
C LEU A 90 8.05 -12.52 12.59
N LYS A 91 8.14 -12.18 13.87
CA LYS A 91 7.85 -10.83 14.42
C LYS A 91 8.86 -9.79 13.98
N TYR A 92 10.14 -10.15 13.89
CA TYR A 92 11.19 -9.26 13.45
C TYR A 92 11.10 -8.99 11.95
N LEU A 93 10.86 -10.02 11.14
CA LEU A 93 10.60 -9.84 9.71
C LEU A 93 9.39 -8.92 9.47
N ASP A 94 8.29 -9.10 10.21
CA ASP A 94 7.12 -8.21 10.13
C ASP A 94 7.49 -6.75 10.50
N CYS A 95 8.31 -6.54 11.54
CA CYS A 95 8.83 -5.20 11.86
C CYS A 95 9.66 -4.61 10.71
N VAL A 96 10.54 -5.40 10.10
CA VAL A 96 11.37 -4.94 8.96
C VAL A 96 10.50 -4.56 7.77
N LEU A 97 9.50 -5.37 7.42
CA LEU A 97 8.57 -5.05 6.32
C LEU A 97 7.78 -3.78 6.60
N LYS A 98 7.31 -3.59 7.84
CA LYS A 98 6.63 -2.35 8.27
C LYS A 98 7.54 -1.13 8.14
N GLU A 99 8.81 -1.25 8.53
CA GLU A 99 9.76 -0.14 8.42
C GLU A 99 10.10 0.18 6.97
N CYS A 100 10.29 -0.85 6.13
CA CYS A 100 10.47 -0.68 4.68
C CYS A 100 9.30 0.10 4.06
N ASN A 101 8.06 -0.22 4.46
CA ASN A 101 6.86 0.47 4.00
C ASN A 101 6.69 1.87 4.63
N GLN A 102 7.27 2.13 5.80
CA GLN A 102 7.30 3.47 6.40
C GLN A 102 8.19 4.41 5.57
N ILE A 103 9.36 3.92 5.16
CA ILE A 103 10.34 4.69 4.37
C ILE A 103 9.90 4.78 2.90
N TYR A 104 9.48 3.66 2.31
CA TYR A 104 9.07 3.54 0.91
C TYR A 104 7.66 2.96 0.77
N PRO A 105 6.62 3.74 1.08
CA PRO A 105 5.25 3.27 0.97
C PRO A 105 4.86 3.01 -0.51
N PRO A 106 4.28 1.85 -0.85
CA PRO A 106 3.81 1.57 -2.21
C PRO A 106 2.75 2.54 -2.72
N VAL A 107 1.96 3.11 -1.81
CA VAL A 107 0.92 4.11 -2.10
C VAL A 107 1.21 5.37 -1.27
N PRO A 108 2.04 6.30 -1.76
CA PRO A 108 2.50 7.45 -0.99
C PRO A 108 1.45 8.56 -0.81
N ILE A 109 0.37 8.55 -1.61
CA ILE A 109 -0.64 9.61 -1.61
C ILE A 109 -2.03 8.97 -1.53
N ILE A 110 -2.82 9.43 -0.56
CA ILE A 110 -4.25 9.12 -0.46
C ILE A 110 -5.01 10.42 -0.75
N ALA A 111 -5.60 10.50 -1.93
CA ALA A 111 -6.36 11.68 -2.34
C ALA A 111 -7.86 11.55 -2.00
N ARG A 112 -8.49 12.69 -1.74
CA ARG A 112 -9.94 12.84 -1.58
C ARG A 112 -10.38 14.08 -2.36
N LYS A 113 -11.54 14.00 -3.01
CA LYS A 113 -12.23 15.15 -3.58
C LYS A 113 -13.42 15.49 -2.68
N ILE A 114 -13.48 16.73 -2.23
CA ILE A 114 -14.54 17.21 -1.36
C ILE A 114 -15.74 17.64 -2.22
N SER A 115 -16.93 17.12 -1.92
CA SER A 115 -18.17 17.47 -2.63
C SER A 115 -18.98 18.58 -1.96
N GLU A 116 -18.71 18.86 -0.68
CA GLU A 116 -19.43 19.82 0.15
C GLU A 116 -18.51 20.40 1.23
N ASP A 117 -18.83 21.58 1.75
CA ASP A 117 -18.01 22.25 2.76
C ASP A 117 -17.85 21.38 4.02
N ILE A 118 -16.61 21.12 4.42
CA ILE A 118 -16.26 20.38 5.63
C ILE A 118 -15.62 21.30 6.68
N SER A 119 -16.04 21.15 7.94
CA SER A 119 -15.40 21.81 9.07
C SER A 119 -14.36 20.87 9.68
N ILE A 120 -13.09 21.28 9.62
CA ILE A 120 -11.98 20.51 10.20
C ILE A 120 -11.62 21.17 11.53
N ARG A 121 -11.65 20.38 12.61
CA ARG A 121 -11.13 20.81 13.92
C ARG A 121 -9.62 20.63 13.93
N VAL A 122 -8.91 21.74 14.13
CA VAL A 122 -7.46 21.74 14.33
C VAL A 122 -7.18 21.87 15.81
N TRP A 123 -6.49 20.88 16.36
CA TRP A 123 -5.97 20.93 17.72
C TRP A 123 -4.66 21.72 17.74
N ARG A 124 -4.57 22.76 18.57
CA ARG A 124 -3.35 23.56 18.76
C ARG A 124 -3.22 23.99 20.23
N ASP A 125 -2.01 23.86 20.78
CA ASP A 125 -1.63 24.36 22.11
C ASP A 125 -2.60 23.96 23.26
N GLY A 126 -3.11 22.73 23.22
CA GLY A 126 -4.01 22.21 24.26
C GLY A 126 -5.45 22.74 24.20
N SER A 127 -5.85 23.41 23.12
CA SER A 127 -7.22 23.87 22.90
C SER A 127 -7.73 23.52 21.50
N GLU A 128 -9.04 23.25 21.37
CA GLU A 128 -9.69 23.07 20.08
C GLU A 128 -9.88 24.44 19.41
N SER A 129 -9.41 24.57 18.17
CA SER A 129 -9.78 25.72 17.34
C SER A 129 -11.26 25.63 16.97
N PRO A 130 -12.01 26.75 16.88
CA PRO A 130 -13.33 26.76 16.26
C PRO A 130 -13.22 26.17 14.85
N GLY A 131 -14.12 25.25 14.50
CA GLY A 131 -14.08 24.59 13.18
C GLY A 131 -14.12 25.62 12.06
N VAL A 132 -13.04 25.70 11.29
CA VAL A 132 -12.97 26.61 10.13
C VAL A 132 -13.48 25.82 8.93
N SER A 133 -14.58 26.28 8.32
CA SER A 133 -14.99 25.83 7.00
C SER A 133 -14.13 26.55 5.96
N HIS A 134 -13.33 25.81 5.21
CA HIS A 134 -12.69 26.32 4.01
C HIS A 134 -13.60 26.02 2.82
N SER A 135 -14.36 27.01 2.39
CA SER A 135 -14.94 27.00 1.06
C SER A 135 -13.82 27.30 0.07
N GLU A 136 -13.39 26.28 -0.66
CA GLU A 136 -12.54 26.49 -1.82
C GLU A 136 -13.38 27.27 -2.84
N LYS A 137 -13.14 28.58 -2.97
CA LYS A 137 -13.64 29.32 -4.13
C LYS A 137 -12.97 28.68 -5.34
N LEU A 138 -13.70 27.77 -5.98
CA LEU A 138 -13.36 27.21 -7.29
C LEU A 138 -12.86 28.36 -8.16
N LEU A 139 -11.61 28.27 -8.61
CA LEU A 139 -11.06 29.20 -9.60
C LEU A 139 -12.08 29.31 -10.74
N PRO A 140 -12.37 30.53 -11.26
CA PRO A 140 -13.35 30.69 -12.34
C PRO A 140 -13.00 29.74 -13.49
N SER A 141 -14.01 28.99 -13.95
CA SER A 141 -13.90 28.09 -15.09
C SER A 141 -13.11 28.75 -16.23
N LEU A 142 -12.07 28.08 -16.72
CA LEU A 142 -11.29 28.47 -17.90
C LEU A 142 -12.13 28.28 -19.18
N SER A 143 -13.27 28.98 -19.29
CA SER A 143 -14.11 29.03 -20.49
C SER A 143 -13.65 30.15 -21.44
N GLY A 144 -12.34 30.34 -21.61
CA GLY A 144 -11.81 31.51 -22.31
C GLY A 144 -10.39 31.42 -22.88
N LEU A 145 -9.84 30.22 -23.06
CA LEU A 145 -8.57 30.05 -23.78
C LEU A 145 -8.77 29.08 -24.96
N GLU A 146 -9.30 29.60 -26.07
CA GLU A 146 -9.04 28.98 -27.36
C GLU A 146 -7.57 29.24 -27.73
N GLY A 147 -6.74 28.21 -27.63
CA GLY A 147 -5.37 28.17 -28.14
C GLY A 147 -5.31 27.32 -29.42
N PRO A 148 -4.40 27.65 -30.37
CA PRO A 148 -4.43 27.09 -31.72
C PRO A 148 -4.02 25.61 -31.76
N SER A 149 -4.67 24.87 -32.64
CA SER A 149 -4.37 23.48 -33.00
C SER A 149 -2.89 23.28 -33.33
N ALA A 150 -2.22 22.35 -32.64
CA ALA A 150 -0.91 21.85 -33.01
C ALA A 150 -0.68 20.40 -32.51
N SER A 151 -0.82 19.46 -33.45
CA SER A 151 0.02 18.30 -33.73
C SER A 151 0.67 17.49 -32.59
N HIS A 152 0.37 16.18 -32.63
CA HIS A 152 1.18 15.03 -32.20
C HIS A 152 2.68 15.34 -31.96
N HIS A 153 3.09 15.36 -30.69
CA HIS A 153 4.45 14.98 -30.28
C HIS A 153 4.43 14.48 -28.83
N GLN A 154 5.14 13.38 -28.60
CA GLN A 154 5.21 12.63 -27.35
C GLN A 154 5.64 13.52 -26.16
N ASN A 155 4.81 13.56 -25.10
CA ASN A 155 5.18 14.16 -23.84
C ASN A 155 5.87 13.11 -22.95
N HIS A 156 7.20 13.20 -22.86
CA HIS A 156 7.96 12.58 -21.78
C HIS A 156 7.55 13.23 -20.44
N ALA A 157 7.22 12.41 -19.45
CA ALA A 157 6.96 12.87 -18.09
C ALA A 157 8.22 13.53 -17.50
N PRO A 158 8.08 14.60 -16.68
CA PRO A 158 9.24 15.26 -16.10
C PRO A 158 9.89 14.38 -15.02
N ILE A 159 11.20 14.17 -15.18
CA ILE A 159 12.07 13.55 -14.19
C ILE A 159 12.03 14.42 -12.93
N VAL A 160 11.47 13.90 -11.84
CA VAL A 160 11.63 14.47 -10.50
C VAL A 160 13.12 14.41 -10.16
N SER A 161 13.77 15.57 -10.18
CA SER A 161 15.14 15.76 -9.69
C SER A 161 15.16 15.53 -8.17
N THR A 162 15.44 14.31 -7.74
CA THR A 162 15.84 14.03 -6.36
C THR A 162 17.24 14.59 -6.13
N ARG A 163 17.33 15.80 -5.54
CA ARG A 163 18.57 16.20 -4.89
C ARG A 163 18.80 15.24 -3.72
N PRO A 164 20.01 14.68 -3.55
CA PRO A 164 20.31 13.90 -2.37
C PRO A 164 20.33 14.85 -1.17
N HIS A 165 19.29 14.83 -0.35
CA HIS A 165 19.43 15.28 1.03
C HIS A 165 20.39 14.30 1.70
N GLN A 166 21.54 14.81 2.12
CA GLN A 166 22.44 14.12 3.03
C GLN A 166 21.62 13.74 4.27
N VAL A 167 21.23 12.48 4.37
CA VAL A 167 20.69 11.92 5.60
C VAL A 167 21.86 11.87 6.57
N SER A 168 21.81 12.76 7.56
CA SER A 168 22.72 12.76 8.70
C SER A 168 22.67 11.36 9.35
N THR A 169 23.76 10.61 9.23
CA THR A 169 23.97 9.32 9.89
C THR A 169 24.12 9.53 11.41
N GLN A 170 23.01 9.77 12.09
CA GLN A 170 22.89 9.64 13.55
C GLN A 170 21.53 9.05 13.90
N THR A 171 21.17 7.93 13.28
CA THR A 171 20.17 7.02 13.85
C THR A 171 20.92 6.20 14.88
N THR A 172 20.74 6.54 16.15
CA THR A 172 21.35 5.78 17.24
C THR A 172 20.64 4.44 17.38
N GLU A 173 21.36 3.44 17.89
CA GLU A 173 20.92 2.07 18.17
C GLU A 173 19.56 1.96 18.92
N ASN A 174 19.10 3.06 19.56
CA ASN A 174 17.84 3.16 20.30
C ASN A 174 16.58 3.31 19.44
N ASP A 175 16.65 3.73 18.17
CA ASP A 175 15.45 3.96 17.36
C ASP A 175 14.79 2.64 16.90
N PHE A 176 15.57 1.56 16.81
CA PHE A 176 15.06 0.20 16.53
C PHE A 176 14.30 -0.44 17.72
N TYR A 177 14.53 0.01 18.95
CA TYR A 177 13.95 -0.60 20.15
C TYR A 177 12.56 -0.06 20.51
N ASN A 178 12.13 1.05 19.91
CA ASN A 178 10.89 1.75 20.26
C ASN A 178 9.85 1.73 19.13
N CYS A 179 9.60 0.56 18.53
CA CYS A 179 8.42 0.38 17.69
C CYS A 179 7.15 0.50 18.58
N PRO A 180 6.28 1.51 18.38
CA PRO A 180 5.16 1.79 19.28
C PRO A 180 3.95 0.87 19.05
N PHE A 181 4.05 -0.13 18.18
CA PHE A 181 2.99 -1.12 17.96
C PHE A 181 3.25 -2.39 18.77
N LYS A 182 3.25 -2.25 20.11
CA LYS A 182 2.87 -3.32 21.02
C LYS A 182 1.41 -3.08 21.41
N ASN A 183 0.52 -3.91 20.87
CA ASN A 183 -0.73 -4.35 21.50
C ASN A 183 -1.27 -5.54 20.71
#